data_AF-A0A7S0WGT7-F1
#
_entry.id   AF-A0A7S0WGT7-F1
#
_cell.length_a   1.000
_cell.length_b   1.000
_cell.length_c   1.000
_cell.angle_alpha   90.00
_cell.angle_beta   90.00
_cell.angle_gamma   90.00
#
_symmetry.space_group_name_H-M   'P 1'
#
loop_
_entity.id
_entity.type
_entity.pdbx_description
1 polymer ?
#
loop_
_entity_poly.entity_id
_entity_poly.type
_entity_poly.pdbx_seq_one_letter_code
_entity_poly.pdbx_strand_id
1 'polypeptide(L)'
;TCDVVDDGVVDGVVWWWEIDLDDAGEVRYSTAPGKGKPWSHHWRQCVALAPERARKLVTKGERVDIVSTIIDDVDIRMGFVVPSDDIDEEEDEEPPTSASRR
;
A
#
# COMPACT_ATOMS: atom_id res chain seq x y z
N THR A 1 -2.98 -2.35 -10.90
CA THR A 1 -1.81 -1.65 -11.45
C THR A 1 -2.15 -0.19 -11.68
N CYS A 2 -1.25 0.72 -11.29
CA CYS A 2 -1.32 2.15 -11.59
C CYS A 2 -0.03 2.61 -12.28
N ASP A 3 -0.13 3.64 -13.12
CA ASP A 3 1.03 4.27 -13.74
C ASP A 3 1.59 5.35 -12.80
N VAL A 4 2.91 5.36 -12.61
CA VAL A 4 3.61 6.33 -11.79
C VAL A 4 3.66 7.67 -12.53
N VAL A 5 3.12 8.71 -11.92
CA VAL A 5 2.99 10.05 -12.56
C VAL A 5 4.14 10.99 -12.24
N ASP A 6 4.92 10.70 -11.20
CA ASP A 6 6.05 11.50 -10.72
C ASP A 6 7.13 10.59 -10.12
N ASP A 7 8.39 11.03 -10.18
CA ASP A 7 9.52 10.32 -9.57
C ASP A 7 9.44 10.45 -8.04
N GLY A 8 9.75 9.39 -7.30
CA GLY A 8 9.71 9.48 -5.84
C GLY A 8 9.91 8.16 -5.10
N VAL A 9 9.51 8.14 -3.84
CA VAL A 9 9.51 6.96 -2.97
C VAL A 9 8.08 6.63 -2.59
N VAL A 10 7.70 5.36 -2.67
CA VAL A 10 6.38 4.91 -2.20
C VAL A 10 6.45 4.64 -0.68
N ASP A 11 6.04 5.62 0.11
CA ASP A 11 6.01 5.51 1.58
C ASP A 11 4.78 4.75 2.12
N GLY A 12 3.75 4.57 1.30
CA GLY A 12 2.52 3.90 1.69
C GLY A 12 1.38 4.11 0.70
N VAL A 13 0.23 3.53 1.02
CA VAL A 13 -1.01 3.66 0.25
C VAL A 13 -2.02 4.44 1.08
N VAL A 14 -2.54 5.53 0.50
CA VAL A 14 -3.69 6.25 1.04
C VAL A 14 -4.93 5.77 0.30
N TRP A 15 -6.00 5.45 1.04
CA TRP A 15 -7.29 5.10 0.44
C TRP A 15 -8.45 5.76 1.16
N TRP A 16 -9.57 5.81 0.46
CA TRP A 16 -10.84 6.37 0.89
C TRP A 16 -11.96 5.58 0.21
N TRP A 17 -13.21 5.90 0.52
CA TRP A 17 -14.38 5.27 -0.08
C TRP A 17 -15.40 6.31 -0.50
N GLU A 18 -16.23 5.91 -1.45
CA GLU A 18 -17.36 6.68 -1.93
C GLU A 18 -18.60 5.81 -1.90
N ILE A 19 -19.74 6.44 -1.65
CA ILE A 19 -21.04 5.78 -1.61
C ILE A 19 -21.95 6.57 -2.55
N ASP A 20 -22.45 5.90 -3.57
CA ASP A 20 -23.55 6.42 -4.38
C ASP A 20 -24.85 6.23 -3.57
N LEU A 21 -25.56 7.33 -3.35
CA LEU A 21 -26.76 7.41 -2.51
C LEU A 21 -28.06 7.27 -3.32
N ASP A 22 -27.92 7.15 -4.64
CA ASP A 22 -28.99 6.83 -5.59
C ASP A 22 -28.48 5.83 -6.64
N ASP A 23 -29.42 5.18 -7.34
CA ASP A 23 -29.09 4.19 -8.38
C ASP A 23 -28.47 4.83 -9.63
N ALA A 24 -28.57 6.15 -9.77
CA ALA A 24 -28.06 6.90 -10.91
C ALA A 24 -26.59 7.36 -10.71
N GLY A 25 -26.06 7.30 -9.49
CA GLY A 25 -24.76 7.84 -9.10
C GLY A 25 -24.68 9.36 -9.11
N GLU A 26 -25.80 10.08 -9.09
CA GLU A 26 -25.85 11.55 -9.15
C GLU A 26 -25.58 12.16 -7.77
N VAL A 27 -26.09 11.52 -6.72
CA VAL A 27 -25.84 11.91 -5.33
C VAL A 27 -24.77 11.01 -4.74
N ARG A 28 -23.58 11.56 -4.48
CA ARG A 28 -22.44 10.81 -3.94
C ARG A 28 -21.94 11.38 -2.62
N TYR A 29 -21.71 10.49 -1.66
CA TYR A 29 -20.88 10.76 -0.50
C TYR A 29 -19.45 10.31 -0.76
N SER A 30 -18.46 11.11 -0.36
CA SER A 30 -17.04 10.80 -0.60
C SER A 30 -16.20 11.15 0.62
N THR A 31 -15.30 10.24 1.01
CA THR A 31 -14.23 10.51 1.99
C THR A 31 -12.92 10.91 1.32
N ALA A 32 -12.92 11.23 0.02
CA ALA A 32 -11.71 11.66 -0.69
C ALA A 32 -11.06 12.87 0.01
N PRO A 33 -9.72 12.87 0.17
CA PRO A 33 -9.03 14.02 0.73
C PRO A 33 -9.11 15.20 -0.24
N GLY A 34 -9.12 16.43 0.28
CA GLY A 34 -9.08 17.60 -0.57
C GLY A 34 -9.41 18.91 0.13
N LYS A 35 -8.84 20.01 -0.38
CA LYS A 35 -9.18 21.36 0.06
C LYS A 35 -10.62 21.68 -0.32
N GLY A 36 -11.38 22.26 0.61
CA GLY A 36 -12.79 22.64 0.37
C GLY A 36 -13.78 21.48 0.44
N LYS A 37 -13.34 20.26 0.79
CA LYS A 37 -14.26 19.16 1.12
C LYS A 37 -14.87 19.37 2.51
N PRO A 38 -16.15 18.99 2.72
CA PRO A 38 -16.77 19.04 4.04
C PRO A 38 -15.97 18.24 5.06
N TRP A 39 -15.75 18.82 6.24
CA TRP A 39 -15.05 18.12 7.31
C TRP A 39 -15.97 17.08 7.97
N SER A 40 -15.43 15.90 8.26
CA SER A 40 -16.09 14.83 9.02
C SER A 40 -15.10 14.23 10.02
N HIS A 41 -15.56 13.93 11.24
CA HIS A 41 -14.76 13.20 12.22
C HIS A 41 -14.97 11.69 12.16
N HIS A 42 -16.21 11.25 11.88
CA HIS A 42 -16.60 9.85 12.03
C HIS A 42 -16.12 8.97 10.87
N TRP A 43 -15.95 9.55 9.68
CA TRP A 43 -15.37 8.88 8.53
C TRP A 43 -14.17 9.68 8.01
N ARG A 44 -13.06 8.98 7.80
CA ARG A 44 -11.73 9.53 7.49
C ARG A 44 -11.08 8.72 6.37
N GLN A 45 -9.95 9.21 5.89
CA GLN A 45 -9.07 8.46 5.01
C GLN A 45 -8.28 7.42 5.83
N CYS A 46 -7.79 6.40 5.15
CA CYS A 46 -6.93 5.38 5.71
C CYS A 46 -5.54 5.45 5.07
N VAL A 47 -4.53 5.00 5.82
CA VAL A 47 -3.16 4.88 5.34
C VAL A 47 -2.57 3.54 5.77
N ALA A 48 -1.99 2.79 4.82
CA ALA A 48 -1.06 1.71 5.13
C ALA A 48 0.34 2.18 4.78
N LEU A 49 1.21 2.21 5.79
CA LEU A 49 2.60 2.58 5.61
C LEU A 49 3.38 1.39 5.04
N ALA A 50 4.28 1.68 4.11
CA ALA A 50 5.30 0.74 3.68
C ALA A 50 6.26 0.48 4.86
N PRO A 51 6.54 -0.77 5.23
CA PRO A 51 7.68 -1.06 6.10
C PRO A 51 8.95 -0.55 5.40
N GLU A 52 9.95 -0.12 6.18
CA GLU A 52 11.16 0.52 5.64
C GLU A 52 11.82 -0.28 4.51
N ARG A 53 11.93 -1.61 4.68
CA ARG A 53 12.45 -2.55 3.68
C ARG A 53 11.66 -2.63 2.36
N ALA A 54 10.40 -2.18 2.36
CA ALA A 54 9.53 -2.19 1.18
C ALA A 54 9.39 -0.80 0.55
N ARG A 55 10.00 0.24 1.13
CA ARG A 55 10.05 1.56 0.50
C ARG A 55 10.96 1.46 -0.71
N LYS A 56 10.39 1.73 -1.89
CA LYS A 56 11.12 1.64 -3.15
C LYS A 56 10.98 2.94 -3.93
N LEU A 57 12.08 3.31 -4.58
CA LEU A 57 12.11 4.39 -5.56
C LEU A 57 11.28 3.96 -6.78
N VAL A 58 10.47 4.88 -7.25
CA VAL A 58 9.65 4.73 -8.46
C VAL A 58 9.98 5.85 -9.43
N THR A 59 10.00 5.51 -10.71
CA THR A 59 10.24 6.46 -11.80
C THR A 59 8.93 6.72 -12.54
N LYS A 60 8.72 7.95 -12.95
CA LYS A 60 7.60 8.34 -13.80
C LYS A 60 7.51 7.46 -15.06
N GLY A 61 6.33 6.94 -15.31
CA GLY A 61 6.04 6.01 -16.40
C GLY A 61 6.22 4.54 -16.05
N GLU A 62 6.80 4.21 -14.89
CA GLU A 62 6.77 2.84 -14.36
C GLU A 62 5.36 2.45 -13.92
N ARG A 63 5.19 1.16 -13.64
CA ARG A 63 3.95 0.59 -13.11
C ARG A 63 4.16 0.02 -11.73
N VAL A 64 3.22 0.33 -10.84
CA VAL A 64 3.15 -0.23 -9.49
C VAL A 64 1.83 -0.95 -9.33
N ASP A 65 1.87 -2.13 -8.71
CA ASP A 65 0.66 -2.86 -8.38
C ASP A 65 0.20 -2.49 -6.98
N ILE A 66 -0.96 -1.86 -6.87
CA ILE A 66 -1.66 -1.74 -5.59
C ILE A 66 -2.40 -3.05 -5.34
N VAL A 67 -2.16 -3.64 -4.17
CA VAL A 67 -2.77 -4.91 -3.77
C VAL A 67 -3.72 -4.64 -2.62
N SER A 68 -4.93 -5.18 -2.73
CA SER A 68 -5.94 -5.16 -1.67
C SER A 68 -6.27 -6.58 -1.26
N THR A 69 -6.36 -6.83 0.05
CA THR A 69 -6.82 -8.11 0.59
C THR A 69 -7.92 -7.86 1.61
N ILE A 70 -9.06 -8.51 1.41
CA ILE A 70 -10.12 -8.61 2.41
C ILE A 70 -9.77 -9.82 3.28
N ILE A 71 -9.51 -9.59 4.56
CA ILE A 71 -9.08 -10.64 5.50
C ILE A 71 -10.30 -11.36 6.07
N ASP A 72 -11.34 -10.59 6.39
CA ASP A 72 -12.63 -11.03 6.92
C ASP A 72 -13.71 -9.97 6.62
N ASP A 73 -14.86 -10.07 7.28
CA ASP A 73 -15.99 -9.17 7.08
C ASP A 73 -15.75 -7.73 7.59
N VAL A 74 -14.60 -7.45 8.23
CA VAL A 74 -14.30 -6.16 8.88
C VAL A 74 -12.91 -5.58 8.58
N ASP A 75 -11.97 -6.35 8.02
CA ASP A 75 -10.59 -5.91 7.75
C ASP A 75 -10.28 -5.92 6.23
N ILE A 76 -9.90 -4.74 5.74
CA ILE A 76 -9.33 -4.53 4.40
C ILE A 76 -7.91 -4.01 4.57
N ARG A 77 -6.96 -4.72 3.96
CA ARG A 77 -5.56 -4.29 3.91
C ARG A 77 -5.21 -3.85 2.51
N MET A 78 -4.56 -2.69 2.41
CA MET A 78 -3.91 -2.28 1.18
C MET A 78 -2.39 -2.35 1.33
N GLY A 79 -1.73 -2.68 0.25
CA GLY A 79 -0.29 -2.58 0.08
C GLY A 79 0.04 -2.31 -1.38
N PHE A 80 1.31 -2.45 -1.71
CA PHE A 80 1.77 -2.33 -3.08
C PHE A 80 2.91 -3.33 -3.33
N VAL A 81 3.02 -3.74 -4.57
CA VAL A 81 4.13 -4.52 -5.11
C VAL A 81 4.79 -3.63 -6.14
N VAL A 82 6.07 -3.35 -5.91
CA VAL A 82 6.91 -2.76 -6.94
C VAL A 82 7.66 -3.92 -7.59
N PRO A 83 7.58 -4.10 -8.93
CA PRO A 83 8.32 -5.13 -9.62
C PRO A 83 9.80 -5.07 -9.22
N SER A 84 10.33 -6.12 -8.60
CA SER A 84 11.75 -6.24 -8.25
C SER A 84 12.49 -6.94 -9.39
N ASP A 85 13.50 -6.28 -9.95
CA ASP A 85 14.57 -6.99 -10.67
C ASP A 85 15.65 -7.51 -9.70
N ASP A 86 15.63 -7.07 -8.43
CA ASP A 86 16.62 -7.44 -7.41
C ASP A 86 15.92 -8.13 -6.23
N ILE A 87 15.87 -9.47 -6.26
CA ILE A 87 15.86 -10.26 -5.03
C ILE A 87 17.24 -10.91 -4.99
N ASP A 88 18.17 -10.29 -4.27
CA ASP A 88 19.35 -11.03 -3.81
C ASP A 88 18.83 -12.07 -2.82
N GLU A 89 18.81 -13.33 -3.25
CA GLU A 89 18.61 -14.48 -2.37
C GLU A 89 19.80 -14.51 -1.40
N GLU A 90 19.67 -13.92 -0.22
CA GLU A 90 20.65 -14.16 0.86
C GLU A 90 20.54 -15.65 1.24
N GLU A 91 21.57 -16.43 0.89
CA GLU A 91 21.74 -17.81 1.34
C GLU A 91 21.78 -17.82 2.88
N ASP A 92 20.87 -18.58 3.50
CA ASP A 92 20.92 -18.89 4.93
C ASP A 92 22.25 -19.57 5.28
N GLU A 93 23.26 -18.83 5.74
CA GLU A 93 24.47 -19.42 6.33
C GLU A 93 24.08 -20.11 7.65
N GLU A 94 24.11 -21.46 7.65
CA GLU A 94 23.95 -22.27 8.85
C GLU A 94 25.01 -21.87 9.91
N PRO A 95 24.61 -21.67 11.18
CA PRO A 95 25.58 -21.30 12.22
C PRO A 95 26.58 -22.44 12.46
N PRO A 96 27.87 -22.13 12.70
CA PRO A 96 28.90 -23.15 12.85
C PRO A 96 28.63 -24.04 14.07
N THR A 97 28.51 -25.35 13.81
CA THR A 97 28.33 -26.37 14.85
C THR A 97 29.52 -26.35 15.80
N SER A 98 29.28 -26.09 17.09
CA SER A 98 30.33 -26.12 18.10
C SER A 98 30.79 -27.57 18.32
N ALA A 99 32.04 -27.85 17.95
CA ALA A 99 32.68 -29.11 18.25
C ALA A 99 32.96 -29.19 19.77
N SER A 100 32.21 -30.04 20.46
CA SER A 100 32.49 -30.41 21.85
C SER A 100 33.87 -31.08 21.92
N ARG A 101 34.86 -30.42 22.53
CA ARG A 101 36.11 -31.08 22.92
C ARG A 101 35.85 -31.97 24.13
N ARG A 102 36.45 -33.16 24.06
CA ARG A 102 36.44 -34.21 25.09
C ARG A 102 37.00 -33.75 26.43
#